data_AF-A0A5P8WGQ5-F1
#
_entry.id   AF-A0A5P8WGQ5-F1
#
_cell.length_a   1.000
_cell.length_b   1.000
_cell.length_c   1.000
_cell.angle_alpha   90.00
_cell.angle_beta   90.00
_cell.angle_gamma   90.00
#
_symmetry.space_group_name_H-M   'P 1'
#
loop_
_entity.id
_entity.type
_entity.pdbx_description
1 polymer ?
#
loop_
_entity_poly.entity_id
_entity_poly.type
_entity_poly.pdbx_seq_one_letter_code
_entity_poly.pdbx_strand_id
1 'polypeptide(L)'
;MTDVIAEAFDPPKEFEQYRKYWGALQAQGMLIAMSTKKEGVMQQLQASMADDLRRVYGEQLDKKRGHWFHLGNDPTGKAVQEELLRFRGGSDLQAAIWDERRFYTYDLLRLLPYAEVEIINREEFLQAAQLADHPATEFPEKYIQVYLKIQRWSDERFPITLECDRGTDELKQCTLSLIDKLTITGHPQAEVTRCLRKQKLLTFLVQVNRSQPNSHWDINRALRLSPTFGLYRLQDADEQTYACAFNQDALLLEALKWRIPKCDRSKPYIF
;
A
#
# COMPACT_ATOMS: atom_id res chain seq x y z
N MET A 1 -16.13 -35.21 2.55
CA MET A 1 -14.75 -34.97 2.05
C MET A 1 -14.48 -33.50 1.75
N THR A 2 -15.51 -32.68 1.56
CA THR A 2 -15.44 -31.21 1.42
C THR A 2 -15.08 -30.47 2.71
N ASP A 3 -15.39 -31.01 3.89
CA ASP A 3 -15.17 -30.31 5.17
C ASP A 3 -13.69 -30.26 5.61
N VAL A 4 -12.88 -31.27 5.26
CA VAL A 4 -11.46 -31.33 5.66
C VAL A 4 -10.61 -30.29 4.91
N ILE A 5 -11.00 -29.94 3.68
CA ILE A 5 -10.33 -28.89 2.89
C ILE A 5 -10.70 -27.50 3.42
N ALA A 6 -11.96 -27.30 3.84
CA ALA A 6 -12.41 -26.03 4.42
C ALA A 6 -11.84 -25.77 5.83
N GLU A 7 -11.58 -26.82 6.63
CA GLU A 7 -10.87 -26.71 7.91
C GLU A 7 -9.36 -26.58 7.76
N ALA A 8 -8.75 -27.23 6.76
CA ALA A 8 -7.31 -27.12 6.49
C ALA A 8 -6.93 -25.78 5.82
N PHE A 9 -7.84 -25.20 5.04
CA PHE A 9 -7.73 -23.88 4.42
C PHE A 9 -8.86 -22.99 4.93
N ASP A 10 -8.70 -22.44 6.13
CA ASP A 10 -9.56 -21.37 6.65
C ASP A 10 -9.56 -20.25 5.59
N PRO A 11 -10.66 -20.03 4.84
CA PRO A 11 -10.67 -19.08 3.74
C PRO A 11 -10.37 -17.69 4.30
N PRO A 12 -9.74 -16.77 3.55
CA PRO A 12 -9.33 -15.48 4.10
C PRO A 12 -10.55 -14.64 4.52
N LYS A 13 -10.98 -14.78 5.78
CA LYS A 13 -11.99 -13.95 6.47
C LYS A 13 -11.56 -12.47 6.51
N GLU A 14 -10.31 -12.21 6.17
CA GLU A 14 -9.63 -10.91 6.09
C GLU A 14 -10.30 -9.97 5.07
N PHE A 15 -10.69 -10.49 3.91
CA PHE A 15 -11.38 -9.69 2.89
C PHE A 15 -12.80 -9.28 3.32
N GLU A 16 -13.45 -10.08 4.17
CA GLU A 16 -14.78 -9.74 4.68
C GLU A 16 -14.72 -8.54 5.63
N GLN A 17 -13.73 -8.52 6.53
CA GLN A 17 -13.53 -7.39 7.45
C GLN A 17 -13.08 -6.13 6.70
N TYR A 18 -12.19 -6.27 5.73
CA TYR A 18 -11.85 -5.18 4.83
C TYR A 18 -13.10 -4.63 4.13
N ARG A 19 -13.94 -5.51 3.57
CA ARG A 19 -15.19 -5.11 2.90
C ARG A 19 -16.16 -4.43 3.86
N LYS A 20 -16.28 -4.88 5.10
CA LYS A 20 -17.12 -4.24 6.13
C LYS A 20 -16.60 -2.84 6.49
N TYR A 21 -15.29 -2.69 6.63
CA TYR A 21 -14.67 -1.44 7.07
C TYR A 21 -14.60 -0.40 5.94
N TRP A 22 -14.05 -0.79 4.80
CA TRP A 22 -13.74 0.10 3.67
C TRP A 22 -14.76 0.00 2.52
N GLY A 23 -15.48 -1.11 2.38
CA GLY A 23 -16.22 -1.42 1.15
C GLY A 23 -17.30 -0.41 0.77
N ALA A 24 -18.12 0.03 1.73
CA ALA A 24 -19.14 1.04 1.47
C ALA A 24 -18.53 2.41 1.09
N LEU A 25 -17.42 2.78 1.74
CA LEU A 25 -16.70 4.03 1.45
C LEU A 25 -16.01 3.98 0.08
N GLN A 26 -15.35 2.86 -0.24
CA GLN A 26 -14.72 2.61 -1.54
C GLN A 26 -15.77 2.66 -2.67
N ALA A 27 -16.89 1.97 -2.50
CA ALA A 27 -18.01 1.98 -3.44
C ALA A 27 -18.54 3.41 -3.67
N GLN A 28 -18.70 4.18 -2.58
CA GLN A 28 -19.15 5.56 -2.67
C GLN A 28 -18.15 6.45 -3.40
N GLY A 29 -16.84 6.30 -3.13
CA GLY A 29 -15.79 7.03 -3.83
C GLY A 29 -15.77 6.73 -5.33
N MET A 30 -15.94 5.46 -5.71
CA MET A 30 -16.04 5.04 -7.11
C MET A 30 -17.22 5.70 -7.81
N LEU A 31 -18.42 5.68 -7.20
CA LEU A 31 -19.61 6.34 -7.75
C LEU A 31 -19.37 7.85 -7.96
N ILE A 32 -18.71 8.52 -7.00
CA ILE A 32 -18.38 9.95 -7.11
C ILE A 32 -17.38 10.20 -8.26
N ALA A 33 -16.35 9.35 -8.39
CA ALA A 33 -15.36 9.46 -9.45
C ALA A 33 -15.94 9.18 -10.86
N MET A 34 -17.04 8.43 -10.94
CA MET A 34 -17.79 8.23 -12.19
C MET A 34 -18.66 9.44 -12.54
N SER A 35 -19.27 10.11 -11.55
CA SER A 35 -20.14 11.30 -11.77
C SER A 35 -19.45 12.47 -12.46
N THR A 36 -18.12 12.55 -12.38
CA THR A 36 -17.34 13.65 -12.98
C THR A 36 -17.08 13.46 -14.47
N LYS A 37 -17.45 12.30 -15.05
CA LYS A 37 -17.27 11.99 -16.48
C LYS A 37 -18.62 12.05 -17.21
N LYS A 38 -18.70 12.95 -18.21
CA LYS A 38 -19.80 13.36 -19.14
C LYS A 38 -21.12 12.55 -19.17
N GLU A 39 -22.20 13.30 -19.36
CA GLU A 39 -23.61 12.89 -19.39
C GLU A 39 -23.96 11.89 -20.52
N GLY A 40 -24.88 10.95 -20.25
CA GLY A 40 -25.35 9.92 -21.18
C GLY A 40 -25.24 8.49 -20.62
N VAL A 41 -24.60 7.58 -21.37
CA VAL A 41 -24.46 6.14 -21.04
C VAL A 41 -23.87 5.90 -19.64
N MET A 42 -22.93 6.75 -19.22
CA MET A 42 -22.31 6.66 -17.89
C MET A 42 -23.31 6.87 -16.75
N GLN A 43 -24.37 7.67 -16.94
CA GLN A 43 -25.39 7.88 -15.91
C GLN A 43 -26.27 6.65 -15.72
N GLN A 44 -26.64 5.95 -16.79
CA GLN A 44 -27.42 4.71 -16.70
C GLN A 44 -26.62 3.59 -16.04
N LEU A 45 -25.36 3.42 -16.44
CA LEU A 45 -24.44 2.47 -15.80
C LEU A 45 -24.25 2.81 -14.33
N GLN A 46 -24.02 4.08 -14.01
CA GLN A 46 -23.85 4.53 -12.63
C GLN A 46 -25.10 4.28 -11.79
N ALA A 47 -26.30 4.56 -12.30
CA ALA A 47 -27.56 4.32 -11.60
C ALA A 47 -27.74 2.82 -11.31
N SER A 48 -27.52 1.96 -12.31
CA SER A 48 -27.56 0.50 -12.14
C SER A 48 -26.55 0.03 -11.10
N MET A 49 -25.30 0.51 -11.16
CA MET A 49 -24.27 0.16 -10.20
C MET A 49 -24.61 0.65 -8.79
N ALA A 50 -25.17 1.85 -8.65
CA ALA A 50 -25.59 2.39 -7.37
C ALA A 50 -26.69 1.52 -6.74
N ASP A 51 -27.67 1.06 -7.51
CA ASP A 51 -28.74 0.19 -7.01
C ASP A 51 -28.22 -1.17 -6.58
N ASP A 52 -27.30 -1.77 -7.33
CA ASP A 52 -26.65 -3.03 -6.93
C ASP A 52 -25.79 -2.85 -5.67
N LEU A 53 -25.06 -1.73 -5.54
CA LEU A 53 -24.28 -1.43 -4.36
C LEU A 53 -25.17 -1.15 -3.13
N ARG A 54 -26.36 -0.55 -3.30
CA ARG A 54 -27.35 -0.40 -2.23
C ARG A 54 -27.89 -1.74 -1.76
N ARG A 55 -28.05 -2.73 -2.65
CA ARG A 55 -28.43 -4.10 -2.25
C ARG A 55 -27.36 -4.75 -1.36
N VAL A 56 -26.09 -4.40 -1.55
CA VAL A 56 -24.96 -4.93 -0.78
C VAL A 56 -24.74 -4.18 0.54
N TYR A 57 -24.72 -2.85 0.51
CA TYR A 57 -24.30 -2.01 1.64
C TYR A 57 -25.48 -1.31 2.35
N GLY A 58 -26.69 -1.39 1.79
CA GLY A 58 -27.88 -0.73 2.32
C GLY A 58 -27.70 0.78 2.47
N GLU A 59 -28.30 1.34 3.52
CA GLU A 59 -28.19 2.76 3.87
C GLU A 59 -26.75 3.22 4.17
N GLN A 60 -25.83 2.29 4.45
CA GLN A 60 -24.44 2.69 4.73
C GLN A 60 -23.77 3.31 3.51
N LEU A 61 -24.15 2.93 2.29
CA LEU A 61 -23.58 3.51 1.08
C LEU A 61 -23.77 5.03 1.05
N ASP A 62 -25.02 5.48 1.18
CA ASP A 62 -25.37 6.90 1.12
C ASP A 62 -24.83 7.68 2.34
N LYS A 63 -24.81 7.07 3.54
CA LYS A 63 -24.22 7.67 4.75
C LYS A 63 -22.71 7.92 4.62
N LYS A 64 -21.99 7.09 3.87
CA LYS A 64 -20.54 7.25 3.65
C LYS A 64 -20.18 8.36 2.68
N ARG A 65 -21.15 8.99 2.00
CA ARG A 65 -20.88 10.14 1.12
C ARG A 65 -20.28 11.32 1.87
N GLY A 66 -20.83 11.69 3.03
CA GLY A 66 -20.27 12.76 3.86
C GLY A 66 -18.86 12.43 4.36
N HIS A 67 -18.65 11.18 4.78
CA HIS A 67 -17.35 10.68 5.25
C HIS A 67 -16.31 10.73 4.14
N TRP A 68 -16.68 10.39 2.90
CA TRP A 68 -15.80 10.50 1.74
C TRP A 68 -15.29 11.93 1.59
N PHE A 69 -16.17 12.94 1.54
CA PHE A 69 -15.71 14.33 1.42
C PHE A 69 -14.92 14.81 2.63
N HIS A 70 -15.29 14.37 3.84
CA HIS A 70 -14.55 14.73 5.04
C HIS A 70 -13.10 14.22 5.02
N LEU A 71 -12.86 12.99 4.56
CA LEU A 71 -11.51 12.46 4.37
C LEU A 71 -10.68 13.30 3.39
N GLY A 72 -11.32 13.86 2.36
CA GLY A 72 -10.65 14.73 1.40
C GLY A 72 -10.14 16.06 1.97
N ASN A 73 -10.48 16.40 3.23
CA ASN A 73 -10.10 17.67 3.84
C ASN A 73 -8.68 17.68 4.42
N ASP A 74 -8.09 16.52 4.68
CA ASP A 74 -6.72 16.42 5.20
C ASP A 74 -5.81 15.55 4.30
N PRO A 75 -4.47 15.71 4.38
CA PRO A 75 -3.55 14.98 3.50
C PRO A 75 -3.61 13.46 3.64
N THR A 76 -3.82 12.94 4.85
CA THR A 76 -3.88 11.48 5.09
C THR A 76 -5.17 10.93 4.50
N GLY A 77 -6.29 11.59 4.74
CA GLY A 77 -7.58 11.16 4.20
C GLY A 77 -7.61 11.21 2.66
N LYS A 78 -6.93 12.18 2.03
CA LYS A 78 -6.68 12.16 0.57
C LYS A 78 -5.92 10.92 0.14
N ALA A 79 -4.79 10.59 0.76
CA ALA A 79 -4.03 9.39 0.43
C ALA A 79 -4.86 8.09 0.60
N VAL A 80 -5.70 8.04 1.64
CA VAL A 80 -6.66 6.94 1.83
C VAL A 80 -7.65 6.84 0.67
N GLN A 81 -8.24 7.95 0.23
CA GLN A 81 -9.13 7.95 -0.93
C GLN A 81 -8.43 7.44 -2.19
N GLU A 82 -7.17 7.82 -2.40
CA GLU A 82 -6.38 7.41 -3.55
C GLU A 82 -6.13 5.90 -3.56
N GLU A 83 -5.75 5.32 -2.43
CA GLU A 83 -5.51 3.88 -2.30
C GLU A 83 -6.82 3.06 -2.34
N LEU A 84 -7.94 3.61 -1.83
CA LEU A 84 -9.25 2.97 -1.97
C LEU A 84 -9.72 2.90 -3.44
N LEU A 85 -9.38 3.90 -4.26
CA LEU A 85 -9.73 3.92 -5.68
C LEU A 85 -8.70 3.22 -6.57
N ARG A 86 -7.53 2.87 -6.03
CA ARG A 86 -6.52 2.12 -6.77
C ARG A 86 -7.05 0.73 -7.11
N PHE A 87 -6.91 0.36 -8.38
CA PHE A 87 -7.26 -0.97 -8.86
C PHE A 87 -6.39 -2.02 -8.16
N ARG A 88 -6.99 -3.12 -7.71
CA ARG A 88 -6.29 -4.17 -6.93
C ARG A 88 -5.27 -4.88 -7.82
N GLY A 89 -4.06 -5.12 -7.30
CA GLY A 89 -3.01 -5.88 -7.98
C GLY A 89 -1.65 -5.20 -8.10
N GLY A 90 -1.49 -3.96 -7.63
CA GLY A 90 -0.18 -3.32 -7.49
C GLY A 90 0.49 -3.67 -6.16
N SER A 91 1.82 -3.62 -6.09
CA SER A 91 2.56 -3.70 -4.83
C SER A 91 2.45 -2.38 -4.04
N ASP A 92 2.63 -2.43 -2.72
CA ASP A 92 2.51 -1.23 -1.88
C ASP A 92 3.63 -0.23 -2.14
N LEU A 93 4.85 -0.70 -2.37
CA LEU A 93 5.99 0.13 -2.79
C LEU A 93 6.39 -0.26 -4.21
N GLN A 94 5.59 0.15 -5.19
CA GLN A 94 5.77 -0.17 -6.59
C GLN A 94 6.89 0.67 -7.24
N ALA A 95 7.86 -0.02 -7.82
CA ALA A 95 8.86 0.55 -8.72
C ALA A 95 8.59 0.12 -10.16
N ALA A 96 8.91 1.00 -11.11
CA ALA A 96 8.93 0.67 -12.52
C ALA A 96 10.34 0.20 -12.89
N ILE A 97 10.44 -1.00 -13.45
CA ILE A 97 11.70 -1.72 -13.65
C ILE A 97 11.97 -1.86 -15.14
N TRP A 98 13.13 -1.37 -15.55
CA TRP A 98 13.70 -1.57 -16.87
C TRP A 98 14.84 -2.57 -16.75
N ASP A 99 14.61 -3.79 -17.23
CA ASP A 99 15.58 -4.88 -17.20
C ASP A 99 15.85 -5.35 -18.63
N GLU A 100 16.89 -4.76 -19.24
CA GLU A 100 17.27 -4.94 -20.64
C GLU A 100 16.14 -4.60 -21.62
N ARG A 101 15.37 -5.60 -22.08
CA ARG A 101 14.21 -5.45 -22.98
C ARG A 101 12.88 -5.60 -22.26
N ARG A 102 12.89 -5.89 -20.96
CA ARG A 102 11.69 -6.14 -20.16
C ARG A 102 11.34 -4.89 -19.38
N PHE A 103 10.07 -4.51 -19.43
CA PHE A 103 9.52 -3.43 -18.63
C PHE A 103 8.37 -3.97 -17.79
N TYR A 104 8.45 -3.79 -16.48
CA TYR A 104 7.44 -4.31 -15.56
C TYR A 104 7.40 -3.48 -14.28
N THR A 105 6.40 -3.73 -13.45
CA THR A 105 6.30 -3.14 -12.12
C THR A 105 6.57 -4.21 -11.07
N TYR A 106 7.24 -3.84 -9.99
CA TYR A 106 7.58 -4.78 -8.91
C TYR A 106 7.71 -4.08 -7.57
N ASP A 107 7.66 -4.85 -6.49
CA ASP A 107 7.88 -4.31 -5.15
C ASP A 107 9.35 -3.91 -4.96
N LEU A 108 9.57 -2.63 -4.66
CA LEU A 108 10.88 -2.00 -4.49
C LEU A 108 11.70 -2.71 -3.42
N LEU A 109 11.12 -2.98 -2.25
CA LEU A 109 11.84 -3.57 -1.12
C LEU A 109 12.06 -5.07 -1.28
N ARG A 110 11.38 -5.72 -2.23
CA ARG A 110 11.70 -7.09 -2.68
C ARG A 110 12.78 -7.14 -3.75
N LEU A 111 12.89 -6.11 -4.58
CA LEU A 111 13.86 -6.04 -5.68
C LEU A 111 15.25 -5.64 -5.19
N LEU A 112 15.34 -4.53 -4.45
CA LEU A 112 16.61 -3.93 -4.02
C LEU A 112 17.54 -4.87 -3.25
N PRO A 113 17.08 -5.86 -2.47
CA PRO A 113 18.01 -6.81 -1.84
C PRO A 113 18.82 -7.65 -2.84
N TYR A 114 18.41 -7.76 -4.10
CA TYR A 114 19.00 -8.70 -5.09
C TYR A 114 19.48 -8.03 -6.37
N ALA A 115 19.45 -6.70 -6.47
CA ALA A 115 19.77 -6.00 -7.70
C ALA A 115 20.53 -4.71 -7.43
N GLU A 116 21.55 -4.47 -8.24
CA GLU A 116 22.10 -3.14 -8.41
C GLU A 116 21.38 -2.44 -9.56
N VAL A 117 21.01 -1.20 -9.32
CA VAL A 117 20.07 -0.44 -10.11
C VAL A 117 20.59 0.96 -10.35
N GLU A 118 20.25 1.54 -11.49
CA GLU A 118 20.41 2.96 -11.75
C GLU A 118 19.04 3.61 -11.56
N ILE A 119 18.97 4.66 -10.74
CA ILE A 119 17.76 5.47 -10.60
C ILE A 119 17.65 6.43 -11.77
N ILE A 120 16.65 6.22 -12.63
CA ILE A 120 16.40 7.04 -13.82
C ILE A 120 15.15 7.91 -13.63
N ASN A 121 14.98 8.89 -14.51
CA ASN A 121 13.76 9.69 -14.55
C ASN A 121 12.64 8.97 -15.32
N ARG A 122 11.42 9.48 -15.17
CA ARG A 122 10.23 8.92 -15.79
C ARG A 122 10.29 9.02 -17.31
N GLU A 123 10.72 10.16 -17.83
CA GLU A 123 10.75 10.45 -19.26
C GLU A 123 11.64 9.45 -19.99
N GLU A 124 12.83 9.20 -19.46
CA GLU A 124 13.79 8.23 -19.96
C GLU A 124 13.22 6.80 -19.93
N PHE A 125 12.62 6.40 -18.81
CA PHE A 125 11.98 5.09 -18.69
C PHE A 125 10.87 4.90 -19.73
N LEU A 126 9.99 5.89 -19.89
CA LEU A 126 8.86 5.79 -20.83
C LEU A 126 9.30 5.84 -22.29
N GLN A 127 10.35 6.60 -22.62
CA GLN A 127 10.93 6.57 -23.97
C GLN A 127 11.48 5.18 -24.29
N ALA A 128 12.21 4.57 -23.36
CA ALA A 128 12.73 3.22 -23.52
C ALA A 128 11.61 2.17 -23.60
N ALA A 129 10.58 2.28 -22.76
CA ALA A 129 9.42 1.39 -22.76
C ALA A 129 8.63 1.47 -24.08
N GLN A 130 8.41 2.68 -24.59
CA GLN A 130 7.70 2.89 -25.85
C GLN A 130 8.45 2.29 -27.05
N LEU A 131 9.80 2.36 -27.05
CA LEU A 131 10.63 1.71 -28.06
C LEU A 131 10.57 0.17 -27.99
N ALA A 132 10.21 -0.37 -26.82
CA ALA A 132 10.01 -1.79 -26.58
C ALA A 132 8.53 -2.23 -26.68
N ASP A 133 7.66 -1.40 -27.28
CA ASP A 133 6.22 -1.66 -27.47
C ASP A 133 5.39 -1.75 -26.18
N HIS A 134 5.87 -1.12 -25.10
CA HIS A 134 5.10 -0.97 -23.87
C HIS A 134 4.44 0.43 -23.80
N PRO A 135 3.09 0.54 -23.81
CA PRO A 135 2.41 1.81 -23.70
C PRO A 135 2.55 2.42 -22.30
N ALA A 136 2.64 3.75 -22.23
CA ALA A 136 2.77 4.49 -20.96
C ALA A 136 1.62 4.22 -19.95
N THR A 137 0.46 3.74 -20.40
CA THR A 137 -0.67 3.36 -19.54
C THR A 137 -0.39 2.16 -18.64
N GLU A 138 0.61 1.32 -18.98
CA GLU A 138 1.06 0.22 -18.12
C GLU A 138 1.81 0.71 -16.88
N PHE A 139 2.33 1.95 -16.93
CA PHE A 139 3.15 2.54 -15.87
C PHE A 139 2.48 3.82 -15.34
N PRO A 140 1.35 3.69 -14.60
CA PRO A 140 0.65 4.83 -14.04
C PRO A 140 1.52 5.55 -12.99
N GLU A 141 1.99 6.75 -13.35
CA GLU A 141 2.88 7.59 -12.54
C GLU A 141 2.44 7.72 -11.09
N LYS A 142 1.12 7.86 -10.87
CA LYS A 142 0.51 8.01 -9.55
C LYS A 142 0.93 6.91 -8.56
N TYR A 143 1.22 5.71 -9.05
CA TYR A 143 1.48 4.55 -8.20
C TYR A 143 2.95 4.13 -8.18
N ILE A 144 3.80 4.74 -8.99
CA ILE A 144 5.23 4.40 -9.10
C ILE A 144 6.03 5.34 -8.21
N GLN A 145 6.74 4.79 -7.22
CA GLN A 145 7.59 5.57 -6.32
C GLN A 145 8.95 5.91 -6.95
N VAL A 146 9.51 4.98 -7.73
CA VAL A 146 10.85 5.11 -8.32
C VAL A 146 10.89 4.38 -9.67
N TYR A 147 11.65 4.93 -10.62
CA TYR A 147 11.98 4.29 -11.90
C TYR A 147 13.41 3.78 -11.81
N LEU A 148 13.59 2.48 -12.08
CA LEU A 148 14.85 1.77 -11.90
C LEU A 148 15.25 1.10 -13.20
N LYS A 149 16.53 1.16 -13.53
CA LYS A 149 17.15 0.35 -14.57
C LYS A 149 18.08 -0.65 -13.93
N ILE A 150 17.88 -1.94 -14.19
CA ILE A 150 18.73 -3.00 -13.63
C ILE A 150 20.10 -2.92 -14.29
N GLN A 151 21.14 -2.80 -13.46
CA GLN A 151 22.55 -2.86 -13.90
C GLN A 151 23.07 -4.28 -13.81
N ARG A 152 22.81 -4.94 -12.68
CA ARG A 152 23.13 -6.36 -12.47
C ARG A 152 22.27 -6.97 -11.36
N TRP A 153 22.02 -8.26 -11.49
CA TRP A 153 21.48 -9.08 -10.42
C TRP A 153 22.62 -9.56 -9.52
N SER A 154 22.39 -9.57 -8.20
CA SER A 154 23.33 -10.04 -7.20
C SER A 154 22.96 -11.45 -6.75
N ASP A 155 23.96 -12.34 -6.70
CA ASP A 155 23.81 -13.69 -6.15
C ASP A 155 23.67 -13.65 -4.61
N GLU A 156 24.22 -12.61 -3.97
CA GLU A 156 24.13 -12.38 -2.54
C GLU A 156 23.09 -11.32 -2.20
N ARG A 157 22.31 -11.58 -1.15
CA ARG A 157 21.28 -10.64 -0.68
C ARG A 157 21.91 -9.50 0.10
N PHE A 158 21.68 -8.26 -0.33
CA PHE A 158 22.05 -7.07 0.43
C PHE A 158 21.22 -6.96 1.73
N PRO A 159 21.84 -6.67 2.88
CA PRO A 159 21.15 -6.58 4.16
C PRO A 159 20.44 -5.23 4.32
N ILE A 160 19.50 -4.93 3.43
CA ILE A 160 18.83 -3.64 3.43
C ILE A 160 17.94 -3.45 4.65
N THR A 161 17.92 -2.25 5.21
CA THR A 161 17.03 -1.83 6.30
C THR A 161 16.30 -0.55 5.93
N LEU A 162 15.06 -0.42 6.41
CA LEU A 162 14.25 0.78 6.20
C LEU A 162 14.28 1.65 7.46
N GLU A 163 14.65 2.90 7.28
CA GLU A 163 14.80 3.90 8.33
C GLU A 163 13.95 5.15 8.03
N CYS A 164 13.65 5.93 9.06
CA CYS A 164 12.90 7.18 8.96
C CYS A 164 13.55 8.26 9.83
N ASP A 165 13.76 9.46 9.27
CA ASP A 165 14.33 10.62 9.98
C ASP A 165 13.35 11.24 11.02
N ARG A 166 12.17 10.66 11.26
CA ARG A 166 11.15 11.15 12.20
C ARG A 166 11.37 10.55 13.59
N GLY A 167 11.14 11.33 14.64
CA GLY A 167 11.17 10.83 16.02
C GLY A 167 9.92 10.01 16.38
N THR A 168 9.99 9.25 17.47
CA THR A 168 8.88 8.41 17.98
C THR A 168 7.60 9.22 18.20
N ASP A 169 7.72 10.44 18.72
CA ASP A 169 6.56 11.31 19.01
C ASP A 169 5.89 11.87 17.74
N GLU A 170 6.60 11.89 16.61
CA GLU A 170 6.05 12.32 15.31
C GLU A 170 5.29 11.18 14.61
N LEU A 171 5.55 9.93 14.99
CA LEU A 171 5.00 8.74 14.35
C LEU A 171 3.70 8.29 15.02
N LYS A 172 2.62 8.23 14.24
CA LYS A 172 1.34 7.72 14.71
C LYS A 172 1.31 6.20 14.62
N GLN A 173 1.00 5.55 15.74
CA GLN A 173 0.86 4.10 15.81
C GLN A 173 -0.61 3.69 15.76
N CYS A 174 -0.87 2.46 15.28
CA CYS A 174 -2.20 1.83 15.28
C CYS A 174 -3.30 2.66 14.58
N THR A 175 -2.91 3.54 13.67
CA THR A 175 -3.79 4.35 12.84
C THR A 175 -3.07 4.72 11.56
N LEU A 176 -3.84 5.11 10.54
CA LEU A 176 -3.30 5.55 9.27
C LEU A 176 -2.64 6.92 9.40
N SER A 177 -1.44 7.04 8.82
CA SER A 177 -0.72 8.32 8.75
C SER A 177 0.20 8.37 7.54
N LEU A 178 0.52 9.59 7.11
CA LEU A 178 1.56 9.82 6.11
C LEU A 178 2.92 9.92 6.78
N ILE A 179 3.88 9.13 6.29
CA ILE A 179 5.28 9.21 6.68
C ILE A 179 6.10 9.66 5.46
N ASP A 180 7.14 10.44 5.72
CA ASP A 180 8.11 10.91 4.75
C ASP A 180 9.54 10.72 5.27
N LYS A 181 10.54 11.14 4.50
CA LYS A 181 11.97 11.02 4.86
C LYS A 181 12.41 9.58 5.15
N LEU A 182 11.86 8.63 4.39
CA LEU A 182 12.32 7.24 4.43
C LEU A 182 13.67 7.11 3.74
N THR A 183 14.54 6.30 4.34
CA THR A 183 15.87 5.98 3.82
C THR A 183 16.08 4.48 3.82
N ILE A 184 16.91 4.02 2.87
CA ILE A 184 17.28 2.60 2.75
C ILE A 184 18.77 2.47 3.06
N THR A 185 19.10 1.79 4.14
CA THR A 185 20.49 1.52 4.54
C THR A 185 20.89 0.09 4.16
N GLY A 186 22.19 -0.20 4.09
CA GLY A 186 22.72 -1.53 3.77
C GLY A 186 22.81 -1.89 2.27
N HIS A 187 22.31 -1.04 1.37
CA HIS A 187 22.49 -1.20 -0.07
C HIS A 187 23.84 -0.62 -0.53
N PRO A 188 24.58 -1.24 -1.48
CA PRO A 188 25.90 -0.75 -1.92
C PRO A 188 25.85 0.61 -2.63
N GLN A 189 24.73 0.95 -3.26
CA GLN A 189 24.58 2.18 -4.04
C GLN A 189 23.96 3.32 -3.22
N ALA A 190 24.68 4.44 -3.10
CA ALA A 190 24.27 5.58 -2.29
C ALA A 190 22.99 6.30 -2.78
N GLU A 191 22.68 6.20 -4.07
CA GLU A 191 21.46 6.77 -4.64
C GLU A 191 20.19 6.07 -4.16
N VAL A 192 20.27 4.75 -3.95
CA VAL A 192 19.16 3.93 -3.41
C VAL A 192 18.81 4.38 -2.00
N THR A 193 19.79 4.83 -1.20
CA THR A 193 19.55 5.27 0.17
C THR A 193 18.54 6.40 0.28
N ARG A 194 18.44 7.26 -0.73
CA ARG A 194 17.58 8.46 -0.71
C ARG A 194 16.39 8.37 -1.67
N CYS A 195 16.18 7.24 -2.33
CA CYS A 195 15.16 7.11 -3.38
C CYS A 195 13.73 7.33 -2.86
N LEU A 196 13.46 6.97 -1.60
CA LEU A 196 12.18 7.17 -0.93
C LEU A 196 12.09 8.46 -0.11
N ARG A 197 13.18 9.24 0.01
CA ARG A 197 13.27 10.34 0.98
C ARG A 197 12.23 11.44 0.77
N LYS A 198 11.88 11.71 -0.49
CA LYS A 198 10.90 12.74 -0.87
C LYS A 198 9.47 12.20 -0.92
N GLN A 199 9.29 10.87 -0.84
CA GLN A 199 7.99 10.25 -0.97
C GLN A 199 7.20 10.42 0.33
N LYS A 200 5.90 10.70 0.19
CA LYS A 200 4.94 10.68 1.29
C LYS A 200 4.07 9.46 1.11
N LEU A 201 4.18 8.51 2.02
CA LEU A 201 3.54 7.21 1.88
C LEU A 201 2.52 7.02 2.98
N LEU A 202 1.37 6.47 2.63
CA LEU A 202 0.36 6.07 3.61
C LEU A 202 0.90 4.86 4.36
N THR A 203 0.83 4.90 5.69
CA THR A 203 1.40 3.86 6.55
C THR A 203 0.48 3.48 7.68
N PHE A 204 0.68 2.26 8.16
CA PHE A 204 0.15 1.79 9.44
C PHE A 204 1.32 1.18 10.23
N LEU A 205 1.58 1.73 11.43
CA LEU A 205 2.69 1.33 12.28
C LEU A 205 2.22 0.57 13.52
N VAL A 206 2.94 -0.49 13.87
CA VAL A 206 2.81 -1.21 15.14
C VAL A 206 4.18 -1.36 15.76
N GLN A 207 4.40 -0.84 16.97
CA GLN A 207 5.68 -1.00 17.65
C GLN A 207 5.99 -2.48 17.91
N VAL A 208 7.22 -2.90 17.63
CA VAL A 208 7.70 -4.27 17.82
C VAL A 208 8.99 -4.30 18.64
N ASN A 209 9.46 -5.50 18.97
CA ASN A 209 10.67 -5.65 19.77
C ASN A 209 11.91 -5.19 18.98
N ARG A 210 12.63 -4.19 19.51
CA ARG A 210 13.86 -3.64 18.93
C ARG A 210 14.97 -4.68 18.81
N SER A 211 15.16 -5.52 19.83
CA SER A 211 16.26 -6.49 19.91
C SER A 211 16.06 -7.75 19.05
N GLN A 212 14.83 -8.00 18.58
CA GLN A 212 14.50 -9.16 17.76
C GLN A 212 14.27 -8.73 16.30
N PRO A 213 15.18 -9.04 15.35
CA PRO A 213 15.08 -8.58 13.96
C PRO A 213 13.77 -8.99 13.27
N ASN A 214 13.27 -10.18 13.58
CA ASN A 214 12.09 -10.77 12.96
C ASN A 214 10.77 -10.49 13.70
N SER A 215 10.76 -9.59 14.70
CA SER A 215 9.57 -9.33 15.52
C SER A 215 8.38 -8.71 14.74
N HIS A 216 8.62 -8.12 13.57
CA HIS A 216 7.53 -7.68 12.69
C HIS A 216 6.71 -8.86 12.15
N TRP A 217 7.32 -10.04 11.94
CA TRP A 217 6.62 -11.26 11.52
C TRP A 217 5.69 -11.82 12.59
N ASP A 218 5.79 -11.36 13.85
CA ASP A 218 4.84 -11.71 14.90
C ASP A 218 3.44 -11.18 14.56
N ILE A 219 3.37 -9.98 13.98
CA ILE A 219 2.12 -9.36 13.53
C ILE A 219 1.54 -10.15 12.35
N ASN A 220 2.38 -10.51 11.38
CA ASN A 220 1.95 -11.34 10.25
C ASN A 220 1.36 -12.68 10.75
N ARG A 221 2.06 -13.38 11.64
CA ARG A 221 1.61 -14.66 12.23
C ARG A 221 0.33 -14.51 13.06
N ALA A 222 0.23 -13.47 13.88
CA ALA A 222 -0.96 -13.22 14.71
C ALA A 222 -2.20 -12.97 13.87
N LEU A 223 -2.03 -12.28 12.74
CA LEU A 223 -3.11 -11.95 11.81
C LEU A 223 -3.37 -13.07 10.79
N ARG A 224 -2.41 -13.95 10.54
CA ARG A 224 -2.39 -14.99 9.49
C ARG A 224 -2.32 -14.42 8.06
N LEU A 225 -1.58 -13.32 7.89
CA LEU A 225 -1.46 -12.64 6.61
C LEU A 225 -0.72 -13.51 5.58
N SER A 226 -0.94 -13.23 4.30
CA SER A 226 -0.18 -13.86 3.21
C SER A 226 1.33 -13.65 3.39
N PRO A 227 2.18 -14.63 3.02
CA PRO A 227 3.63 -14.41 2.90
C PRO A 227 3.98 -13.27 1.93
N THR A 228 3.10 -12.95 1.00
CA THR A 228 3.25 -11.84 0.05
C THR A 228 2.73 -10.51 0.58
N PHE A 229 2.33 -10.42 1.85
CA PHE A 229 1.94 -9.16 2.47
C PHE A 229 3.17 -8.29 2.75
N GLY A 230 3.15 -7.03 2.32
CA GLY A 230 4.16 -5.99 2.44
C GLY A 230 4.27 -5.44 3.86
N LEU A 231 4.68 -6.30 4.81
CA LEU A 231 5.04 -5.88 6.15
C LEU A 231 6.55 -5.74 6.30
N TYR A 232 6.99 -4.51 6.55
CA TYR A 232 8.40 -4.16 6.62
C TYR A 232 8.80 -3.78 8.04
N ARG A 233 10.08 -3.98 8.39
CA ARG A 233 10.66 -3.46 9.62
C ARG A 233 11.13 -2.03 9.38
N LEU A 234 10.58 -1.07 10.12
CA LEU A 234 10.96 0.34 10.07
C LEU A 234 11.62 0.75 11.38
N GLN A 235 12.78 1.40 11.31
CA GLN A 235 13.43 2.04 12.46
C GLN A 235 13.27 3.56 12.38
N ASP A 236 12.96 4.20 13.50
CA ASP A 236 12.85 5.67 13.59
C ASP A 236 14.14 6.33 14.10
N ALA A 237 14.14 7.66 14.18
CA ALA A 237 15.31 8.44 14.61
C ALA A 237 15.71 8.20 16.08
N ASP A 238 14.76 7.75 16.92
CA ASP A 238 14.98 7.42 18.33
C ASP A 238 15.29 5.92 18.53
N GLU A 239 15.60 5.24 17.43
CA GLU A 239 15.94 3.82 17.36
C GLU A 239 14.80 2.87 17.83
N GLN A 240 13.56 3.34 17.88
CA GLN A 240 12.40 2.47 18.04
C GLN A 240 12.12 1.73 16.74
N THR A 241 11.53 0.54 16.87
CA THR A 241 11.24 -0.31 15.72
C THR A 241 9.76 -0.62 15.60
N TYR A 242 9.27 -0.60 14.36
CA TYR A 242 7.89 -0.84 14.00
C TYR A 242 7.78 -1.92 12.93
N ALA A 243 6.69 -2.68 12.99
CA ALA A 243 6.12 -3.31 11.82
C ALA A 243 5.33 -2.25 11.04
N CYS A 244 5.70 -2.05 9.78
CA CYS A 244 5.18 -0.99 8.92
C CYS A 244 4.60 -1.60 7.65
N ALA A 245 3.31 -1.34 7.41
CA ALA A 245 2.68 -1.59 6.12
C ALA A 245 2.49 -0.26 5.38
N PHE A 246 2.57 -0.30 4.05
CA PHE A 246 2.38 0.86 3.19
C PHE A 246 1.06 0.75 2.42
N ASN A 247 0.49 1.89 2.02
CA ASN A 247 -0.56 1.98 1.00
C ASN A 247 -1.73 0.98 1.18
N GLN A 248 -1.96 0.04 0.27
CA GLN A 248 -3.10 -0.88 0.34
C GLN A 248 -2.99 -1.81 1.55
N ASP A 249 -1.78 -2.29 1.84
CA ASP A 249 -1.52 -3.11 3.02
C ASP A 249 -1.70 -2.34 4.34
N ALA A 250 -1.44 -1.02 4.34
CA ALA A 250 -1.79 -0.17 5.47
C ALA A 250 -3.31 -0.12 5.71
N LEU A 251 -4.11 -0.01 4.64
CA LEU A 251 -5.58 -0.06 4.73
C LEU A 251 -6.06 -1.42 5.26
N LEU A 252 -5.41 -2.52 4.85
CA LEU A 252 -5.75 -3.85 5.35
C LEU A 252 -5.45 -3.99 6.84
N LEU A 253 -4.28 -3.53 7.31
CA LEU A 253 -3.96 -3.54 8.74
C LEU A 253 -4.94 -2.69 9.55
N GLU A 254 -5.32 -1.51 9.08
CA GLU A 254 -6.32 -0.66 9.76
C GLU A 254 -7.66 -1.39 9.92
N ALA A 255 -8.09 -2.18 8.92
CA ALA A 255 -9.33 -2.98 9.02
C ALA A 255 -9.20 -4.19 9.97
N LEU A 256 -7.98 -4.68 10.21
CA LEU A 256 -7.70 -5.85 11.05
C LEU A 256 -7.15 -5.49 12.44
N LYS A 257 -6.99 -4.19 12.75
CA LYS A 257 -6.26 -3.74 13.95
C LYS A 257 -6.84 -4.20 15.28
N TRP A 258 -8.13 -4.51 15.33
CA TRP A 258 -8.80 -5.10 16.50
C TRP A 258 -8.22 -6.47 16.89
N ARG A 259 -7.57 -7.18 15.96
CA ARG A 259 -6.86 -8.44 16.24
C ARG A 259 -5.42 -8.23 16.73
N ILE A 260 -4.92 -7.00 16.70
CA ILE A 260 -3.57 -6.67 17.16
C ILE A 260 -3.69 -6.17 18.60
N PRO A 261 -3.20 -6.91 19.63
CA PRO A 261 -3.42 -6.53 21.03
C PRO A 261 -2.94 -5.13 21.39
N LYS A 262 -1.87 -4.65 20.74
CA LYS A 262 -1.35 -3.29 20.93
C LYS A 262 -2.25 -2.20 20.34
N CYS A 263 -3.11 -2.54 19.39
CA CYS A 263 -3.96 -1.59 18.67
C CYS A 263 -5.45 -1.71 19.01
N ASP A 264 -5.87 -2.69 19.81
CA ASP A 264 -7.28 -2.95 20.13
C ASP A 264 -8.00 -1.73 20.72
N ARG A 265 -7.29 -0.92 21.52
CA ARG A 265 -7.86 0.31 22.12
C ARG A 265 -7.76 1.56 21.23
N SER A 266 -7.15 1.44 20.05
CA SER A 266 -7.01 2.58 19.15
C SER A 266 -8.33 2.89 18.47
N LYS A 267 -8.69 4.18 18.39
CA LYS A 267 -9.89 4.61 17.68
C LYS A 267 -9.75 4.23 16.20
N PRO A 268 -10.79 3.69 15.56
CA PRO A 268 -10.71 3.44 14.13
C PRO A 268 -10.62 4.74 13.36
N TYR A 269 -9.89 4.72 12.25
CA TYR A 269 -9.60 5.89 11.44
C TYR A 269 -10.86 6.54 10.85
N ILE A 270 -11.87 5.74 10.49
CA ILE A 270 -13.16 6.24 9.99
C ILE A 270 -14.24 6.11 11.06
N PHE A 271 -14.25 6.98 12.08
CA PHE A 271 -15.43 7.27 12.90
C PHE A 271 -15.43 8.71 13.39
#